data_AF-A0AB36HQ38-F1
#
_entry.id   AF-A0AB36HQ38-F1
#
_cell.length_a   1.000
_cell.length_b   1.000
_cell.length_c   1.000
_cell.angle_alpha   90.00
_cell.angle_beta   90.00
_cell.angle_gamma   90.00
#
_symmetry.space_group_name_H-M   'P 1'
#
loop_
_entity.id
_entity.type
_entity.pdbx_description
1 polymer ?
#
loop_
_entity_poly.entity_id
_entity_poly.type
_entity_poly.pdbx_seq_one_letter_code
_entity_poly.pdbx_strand_id
1 'polypeptide(L)'
;MQLLLKSVDFAARAHRDQRRKGPAHEPYINHPIEVSRLIIECEPHTDEYVLCAAVLHDVIEDCGATRDEIAACFNEMIADIVLEVSDDKALPRDERKARQIETAPHLSNGAKLVRLADKVANVGAMLTDTPVGWDREQILRYVDWAEAVIAPCRAVSSGLSDRFDAIARDVRAWHTEKEEAGV
;
A
#
# COMPACT_ATOMS: atom_id res chain seq x y z
N MET A 1 -11.20 -17.39 6.99
CA MET A 1 -10.49 -17.87 5.78
C MET A 1 -11.33 -17.77 4.49
N GLN A 2 -12.63 -18.08 4.52
CA GLN A 2 -13.47 -18.00 3.31
C GLN A 2 -13.57 -16.58 2.74
N LEU A 3 -13.63 -15.57 3.62
CA LEU A 3 -13.73 -14.18 3.21
C LEU A 3 -12.42 -13.69 2.58
N LEU A 4 -11.27 -14.04 3.15
CA LEU A 4 -9.97 -13.69 2.59
C LEU A 4 -9.76 -14.27 1.18
N LEU A 5 -10.07 -15.55 0.97
CA LEU A 5 -9.95 -16.17 -0.36
C LEU A 5 -10.90 -15.52 -1.38
N LYS A 6 -12.11 -15.14 -0.97
CA LYS A 6 -13.05 -14.40 -1.82
C LYS A 6 -12.48 -13.03 -2.20
N SER A 7 -11.85 -12.33 -1.26
CA SER A 7 -11.21 -11.02 -1.51
C SER A 7 -10.07 -11.15 -2.50
N VAL A 8 -9.25 -12.21 -2.39
CA VAL A 8 -8.16 -12.49 -3.33
C VAL A 8 -8.70 -12.79 -4.73
N ASP A 9 -9.72 -13.62 -4.88
CA ASP A 9 -10.35 -13.89 -6.19
C ASP A 9 -10.92 -12.61 -6.81
N PHE A 10 -11.61 -11.77 -6.03
CA PHE A 10 -12.14 -10.49 -6.49
C PHE A 10 -11.03 -9.55 -6.96
N ALA A 11 -10.02 -9.31 -6.11
CA ALA A 11 -8.89 -8.43 -6.44
C ALA A 11 -8.12 -8.94 -7.67
N ALA A 12 -7.91 -10.26 -7.78
CA ALA A 12 -7.24 -10.86 -8.93
C ALA A 12 -7.99 -10.61 -10.25
N ARG A 13 -9.33 -10.71 -10.23
CA ARG A 13 -10.16 -10.41 -11.42
C ARG A 13 -10.19 -8.93 -11.76
N ALA A 14 -10.25 -8.07 -10.74
CA ALA A 14 -10.26 -6.62 -10.89
C ALA A 14 -8.94 -6.12 -11.49
N HIS A 15 -7.80 -6.55 -10.92
CA HIS A 15 -6.45 -6.16 -11.33
C HIS A 15 -5.85 -7.02 -12.46
N ARG A 16 -6.63 -7.88 -13.13
CA ARG A 16 -6.11 -8.90 -14.09
C ARG A 16 -5.20 -8.33 -15.19
N ASP A 17 -5.47 -7.09 -15.62
CA ASP A 17 -4.76 -6.41 -16.70
C ASP A 17 -3.73 -5.38 -16.16
N GLN A 18 -3.72 -5.12 -14.85
CA GLN A 18 -2.80 -4.18 -14.21
C GLN A 18 -1.44 -4.83 -13.93
N ARG A 19 -0.37 -4.05 -14.06
CA ARG A 19 1.02 -4.46 -13.80
C ARG A 19 1.74 -3.46 -12.90
N ARG A 20 2.75 -3.94 -12.17
CA ARG A 20 3.71 -3.09 -11.45
C ARG A 20 4.56 -2.29 -12.43
N LYS A 21 5.16 -1.21 -11.92
CA LYS A 21 5.86 -0.19 -12.72
C LYS A 21 7.35 -0.44 -12.87
N GLY A 22 7.91 -1.41 -12.16
CA GLY A 22 9.31 -1.78 -12.35
C GLY A 22 9.51 -2.68 -13.57
N PRO A 23 10.78 -3.00 -13.89
CA PRO A 23 11.16 -3.65 -15.14
C PRO A 23 10.58 -5.05 -15.31
N ALA A 24 10.25 -5.75 -14.22
CA ALA A 24 9.69 -7.10 -14.30
C ALA A 24 8.21 -7.12 -14.74
N HIS A 25 7.52 -5.97 -14.67
CA HIS A 25 6.09 -5.86 -14.97
C HIS A 25 5.26 -6.95 -14.28
N GLU A 26 5.48 -7.16 -12.99
CA GLU A 26 4.77 -8.20 -12.24
C GLU A 26 3.25 -7.98 -12.24
N PRO A 27 2.44 -9.06 -12.21
CA PRO A 27 0.99 -8.95 -12.00
C PRO A 27 0.67 -8.13 -10.76
N TYR A 28 -0.20 -7.13 -10.88
CA TYR A 28 -0.44 -6.17 -9.79
C TYR A 28 -1.00 -6.84 -8.53
N ILE A 29 -1.74 -7.95 -8.67
CA ILE A 29 -2.28 -8.73 -7.56
C ILE A 29 -1.23 -9.17 -6.52
N ASN A 30 0.05 -9.27 -6.92
CA ASN A 30 1.15 -9.55 -5.98
C ASN A 30 1.24 -8.50 -4.87
N HIS A 31 0.96 -7.23 -5.18
CA HIS A 31 1.02 -6.13 -4.21
C HIS A 31 -0.07 -6.21 -3.14
N PRO A 32 -1.38 -6.27 -3.45
CA PRO A 32 -2.38 -6.41 -2.40
C PRO A 32 -2.22 -7.69 -1.55
N ILE A 33 -1.72 -8.79 -2.14
CA ILE A 33 -1.36 -9.99 -1.38
C ILE A 33 -0.20 -9.70 -0.42
N GLU A 34 0.85 -9.01 -0.88
CA GLU A 34 1.97 -8.60 -0.03
C GLU A 34 1.52 -7.69 1.11
N VAL A 35 0.67 -6.70 0.86
CA VAL A 35 0.14 -5.81 1.91
C VAL A 35 -0.56 -6.62 3.00
N SER A 36 -1.45 -7.55 2.62
CA SER A 36 -2.11 -8.43 3.60
C SER A 36 -1.12 -9.35 4.33
N ARG A 37 -0.10 -9.87 3.66
CA ARG A 37 0.94 -10.72 4.24
C ARG A 37 1.76 -9.95 5.28
N LEU A 38 2.16 -8.71 4.97
CA LEU A 38 2.93 -7.86 5.88
C LEU A 38 2.16 -7.59 7.17
N ILE A 39 0.84 -7.34 7.08
CA ILE A 39 0.00 -7.13 8.26
C ILE A 39 0.01 -8.37 9.14
N ILE A 40 -0.26 -9.57 8.61
CA ILE A 40 -0.33 -10.78 9.45
C ILE A 40 1.04 -11.22 10.01
N GLU A 41 2.14 -10.93 9.31
CA GLU A 41 3.50 -11.17 9.81
C GLU A 41 3.86 -10.29 11.00
N CYS A 42 3.41 -9.03 11.01
CA CYS A 42 3.72 -8.08 12.07
C CYS A 42 2.66 -8.04 13.18
N GLU A 43 1.40 -8.31 12.86
CA GLU A 43 0.25 -8.27 13.76
C GLU A 43 -0.59 -9.56 13.61
N PRO A 44 -0.14 -10.72 14.16
CA PRO A 44 -0.73 -12.04 13.91
C PRO A 44 -2.18 -12.20 14.40
N HIS A 45 -2.65 -11.29 15.25
CA HIS A 45 -4.00 -11.28 15.81
C HIS A 45 -4.95 -10.31 15.12
N THR A 46 -4.52 -9.74 13.98
CA THR A 46 -5.37 -8.86 13.18
C THR A 46 -6.63 -9.59 12.69
N ASP A 47 -7.78 -8.93 12.82
CA ASP A 47 -9.05 -9.46 12.36
C ASP A 47 -9.09 -9.66 10.84
N GLU A 48 -9.78 -10.72 10.39
CA GLU A 48 -9.86 -11.09 8.97
C GLU A 48 -10.40 -9.97 8.07
N TYR A 49 -11.28 -9.10 8.57
CA TYR A 49 -11.84 -8.01 7.75
C TYR A 49 -10.79 -6.97 7.35
N VAL A 50 -9.79 -6.69 8.21
CA VAL A 50 -8.67 -5.79 7.87
C VAL A 50 -7.79 -6.41 6.80
N LEU A 51 -7.53 -7.73 6.89
CA LEU A 51 -6.77 -8.47 5.87
C LEU A 51 -7.51 -8.48 4.52
N CYS A 52 -8.84 -8.65 4.54
CA CYS A 52 -9.65 -8.55 3.34
C CYS A 52 -9.58 -7.14 2.73
N ALA A 53 -9.69 -6.10 3.56
CA ALA A 53 -9.57 -4.72 3.10
C ALA A 53 -8.16 -4.43 2.53
N ALA A 54 -7.10 -4.99 3.12
CA ALA A 54 -5.75 -4.92 2.58
C ALA A 54 -5.63 -5.53 1.18
N VAL A 55 -6.26 -6.68 0.93
CA VAL A 55 -6.29 -7.30 -0.40
C VAL A 55 -7.11 -6.49 -1.41
N LEU A 56 -8.09 -5.72 -0.94
CA LEU A 56 -9.01 -4.95 -1.78
C LEU A 56 -8.63 -3.47 -1.89
N HIS A 57 -7.60 -2.98 -1.21
CA HIS A 57 -7.40 -1.54 -0.96
C HIS A 57 -7.34 -0.66 -2.22
N ASP A 58 -6.86 -1.21 -3.35
CA ASP A 58 -6.71 -0.47 -4.61
C ASP A 58 -7.88 -0.69 -5.60
N VAL A 59 -8.86 -1.55 -5.30
CA VAL A 59 -9.87 -1.92 -6.32
C VAL A 59 -10.84 -0.78 -6.64
N ILE A 60 -11.12 0.09 -5.66
CA ILE A 60 -11.90 1.32 -5.92
C ILE A 60 -11.06 2.30 -6.73
N GLU A 61 -9.82 2.53 -6.31
CA GLU A 61 -8.93 3.52 -6.90
C GLU A 61 -8.53 3.18 -8.35
N ASP A 62 -8.21 1.92 -8.65
CA ASP A 62 -7.59 1.53 -9.92
C ASP A 62 -8.48 0.67 -10.83
N CYS A 63 -9.53 0.02 -10.30
CA CYS A 63 -10.34 -0.94 -11.06
C CYS A 63 -11.78 -0.50 -11.33
N GLY A 64 -12.19 0.65 -10.79
CA GLY A 64 -13.56 1.15 -10.95
C GLY A 64 -14.61 0.41 -10.14
N ALA A 65 -14.20 -0.40 -9.16
CA ALA A 65 -15.14 -0.97 -8.19
C ALA A 65 -15.73 0.14 -7.32
N THR A 66 -16.92 -0.08 -6.78
CA THR A 66 -17.58 0.88 -5.89
C THR A 66 -17.62 0.37 -4.44
N ARG A 67 -17.73 1.31 -3.50
CA ARG A 67 -17.93 0.97 -2.08
C ARG A 67 -19.16 0.08 -1.88
N ASP A 68 -20.26 0.37 -2.57
CA ASP A 68 -21.51 -0.39 -2.47
C ASP A 68 -21.37 -1.83 -3.00
N GLU A 69 -20.61 -2.02 -4.09
CA GLU A 69 -20.29 -3.36 -4.60
C GLU A 69 -19.48 -4.17 -3.58
N ILE A 70 -18.49 -3.55 -2.92
CA ILE A 70 -17.69 -4.19 -1.88
C ILE A 70 -18.57 -4.54 -0.67
N ALA A 71 -19.44 -3.62 -0.25
CA ALA A 71 -20.34 -3.87 0.89
C ALA A 71 -21.29 -5.04 0.62
N ALA A 72 -21.88 -5.10 -0.59
CA ALA A 72 -22.75 -6.19 -1.01
C ALA A 72 -22.01 -7.53 -1.15
N CYS A 73 -20.76 -7.51 -1.61
CA CYS A 73 -19.96 -8.73 -1.79
C CYS A 73 -19.35 -9.25 -0.48
N PHE A 74 -19.01 -8.37 0.46
CA PHE A 74 -18.23 -8.72 1.64
C PHE A 74 -18.95 -8.29 2.92
N ASN A 75 -18.86 -7.00 3.28
CA ASN A 75 -19.62 -6.33 4.33
C ASN A 75 -19.24 -4.84 4.41
N GLU A 76 -20.00 -4.08 5.19
CA GLU A 76 -19.81 -2.64 5.45
C GLU A 76 -18.41 -2.32 6.01
N MET A 77 -17.90 -3.10 6.98
CA MET A 77 -16.61 -2.82 7.62
C MET A 77 -15.43 -2.88 6.63
N ILE A 78 -15.44 -3.85 5.72
CA ILE A 78 -14.44 -3.96 4.66
C ILE A 78 -14.57 -2.79 3.69
N ALA A 79 -15.79 -2.51 3.24
CA ALA A 79 -16.07 -1.44 2.30
C ALA A 79 -15.64 -0.06 2.82
N ASP A 80 -15.85 0.20 4.10
CA ASP A 80 -15.44 1.44 4.76
C ASP A 80 -13.92 1.58 4.79
N ILE A 81 -13.19 0.54 5.22
CA ILE A 81 -11.72 0.59 5.24
C ILE A 81 -11.16 0.79 3.82
N VAL A 82 -11.68 0.07 2.81
CA VAL A 82 -11.22 0.25 1.42
C VAL A 82 -11.47 1.67 0.95
N LEU A 83 -12.64 2.25 1.25
CA LEU A 83 -12.94 3.63 0.90
C LEU A 83 -12.00 4.62 1.61
N GLU A 84 -11.74 4.44 2.91
CA GLU A 84 -10.82 5.28 3.69
C GLU A 84 -9.41 5.34 3.10
N VAL A 85 -8.93 4.25 2.49
CA VAL A 85 -7.58 4.17 1.93
C VAL A 85 -7.48 4.47 0.43
N SER A 86 -8.61 4.65 -0.26
CA SER A 86 -8.67 4.94 -1.69
C SER A 86 -8.46 6.44 -1.98
N ASP A 87 -7.58 6.78 -2.93
CA ASP A 87 -7.46 8.16 -3.39
C ASP A 87 -8.54 8.52 -4.43
N ASP A 88 -8.97 9.79 -4.43
CA ASP A 88 -9.80 10.34 -5.50
C ASP A 88 -8.96 10.60 -6.77
N LYS A 89 -9.05 9.71 -7.76
CA LYS A 89 -8.35 9.81 -9.05
C LYS A 89 -8.76 11.02 -9.90
N ALA A 90 -9.84 11.74 -9.57
CA ALA A 90 -10.19 12.98 -10.27
C ALA A 90 -9.21 14.12 -9.94
N LEU A 91 -8.47 14.02 -8.83
CA LEU A 91 -7.53 15.04 -8.37
C LEU A 91 -6.14 14.87 -8.98
N PRO A 92 -5.40 15.97 -9.18
CA PRO A 92 -3.99 15.92 -9.56
C PRO A 92 -3.15 15.09 -8.59
N ARG A 93 -2.10 14.43 -9.10
CA ARG A 93 -1.23 13.54 -8.32
C ARG A 93 -0.68 14.20 -7.05
N ASP A 94 -0.25 15.45 -7.13
CA ASP A 94 0.34 16.14 -5.99
C ASP A 94 -0.71 16.51 -4.93
N GLU A 95 -1.94 16.80 -5.35
CA GLU A 95 -3.07 17.00 -4.42
C GLU A 95 -3.44 15.69 -3.71
N ARG A 96 -3.48 14.55 -4.43
CA ARG A 96 -3.71 13.23 -3.82
C ARG A 96 -2.65 12.91 -2.77
N LYS A 97 -1.37 13.15 -3.10
CA LYS A 97 -0.25 12.97 -2.17
C LYS A 97 -0.38 13.83 -0.91
N ALA A 98 -0.77 15.09 -1.06
CA ALA A 98 -0.98 16.00 0.07
C ALA A 98 -2.15 15.54 0.95
N ARG A 99 -3.26 15.13 0.32
CA ARG A 99 -4.43 14.61 1.04
C ARG A 99 -4.12 13.36 1.85
N GLN A 100 -3.28 12.45 1.37
CA GLN A 100 -2.88 11.27 2.17
C GLN A 100 -2.23 11.66 3.50
N ILE A 101 -1.46 12.76 3.56
CA ILE A 101 -0.86 13.26 4.81
C ILE A 101 -1.94 13.91 5.68
N GLU A 102 -2.83 14.72 5.08
CA GLU A 102 -3.90 15.42 5.79
C GLU A 102 -4.92 14.46 6.42
N THR A 103 -5.29 13.38 5.71
CA THR A 103 -6.33 12.45 6.16
C THR A 103 -5.81 11.33 7.05
N ALA A 104 -4.50 11.00 6.98
CA ALA A 104 -3.90 9.91 7.75
C ALA A 104 -4.21 9.94 9.27
N PRO A 105 -4.21 11.10 9.97
CA PRO A 105 -4.59 11.15 11.39
C PRO A 105 -6.02 10.68 11.67
N HIS A 106 -6.93 10.88 10.71
CA HIS A 106 -8.37 10.65 10.84
C HIS A 106 -8.81 9.24 10.43
N LEU A 107 -7.91 8.45 9.83
CA LEU A 107 -8.17 7.06 9.49
C LEU A 107 -8.51 6.21 10.72
N SER A 108 -9.41 5.25 10.54
CA SER A 108 -9.67 4.16 11.48
C SER A 108 -8.40 3.33 11.71
N ASN A 109 -8.33 2.59 12.82
CA ASN A 109 -7.14 1.78 13.11
C ASN A 109 -6.88 0.71 12.04
N GLY A 110 -7.95 0.12 11.48
CA GLY A 110 -7.83 -0.83 10.36
C GLY A 110 -7.28 -0.16 9.10
N ALA A 111 -7.78 1.02 8.73
CA ALA A 111 -7.26 1.78 7.60
C ALA A 111 -5.82 2.27 7.82
N LYS A 112 -5.42 2.63 9.05
CA LYS A 112 -4.03 2.95 9.40
C LYS A 112 -3.09 1.75 9.21
N LEU A 113 -3.52 0.55 9.61
CA LEU A 113 -2.75 -0.69 9.38
C LEU A 113 -2.54 -0.94 7.88
N VAL A 114 -3.61 -0.84 7.08
CA VAL A 114 -3.55 -1.00 5.62
C VAL A 114 -2.63 0.05 4.99
N ARG A 115 -2.80 1.33 5.35
CA ARG A 115 -1.97 2.44 4.84
C ARG A 115 -0.49 2.24 5.18
N LEU A 116 -0.18 1.80 6.40
CA LEU A 116 1.18 1.55 6.84
C LEU A 116 1.81 0.38 6.07
N ALA A 117 1.11 -0.75 5.96
CA ALA A 117 1.59 -1.92 5.22
C ALA A 117 1.75 -1.64 3.70
N ASP A 118 0.84 -0.87 3.10
CA ASP A 118 0.97 -0.39 1.71
C ASP A 118 2.28 0.38 1.49
N LYS A 119 2.61 1.29 2.41
CA LYS A 119 3.85 2.07 2.33
C LYS A 119 5.09 1.22 2.57
N VAL A 120 5.04 0.23 3.47
CA VAL A 120 6.10 -0.77 3.63
C VAL A 120 6.34 -1.53 2.31
N ALA A 121 5.28 -2.06 1.69
CA ALA A 121 5.38 -2.80 0.43
C ALA A 121 5.95 -1.94 -0.71
N ASN A 122 5.42 -0.72 -0.88
CA ASN A 122 5.84 0.17 -1.97
C ASN A 122 7.26 0.71 -1.81
N VAL A 123 7.70 1.03 -0.59
CA VAL A 123 9.09 1.42 -0.34
C VAL A 123 10.01 0.20 -0.49
N GLY A 124 9.60 -0.98 -0.03
CA GLY A 124 10.36 -2.22 -0.21
C GLY A 124 10.61 -2.57 -1.68
N ALA A 125 9.61 -2.38 -2.54
CA ALA A 125 9.74 -2.60 -3.98
C ALA A 125 10.83 -1.72 -4.63
N MET A 126 11.27 -0.62 -4.00
CA MET A 126 12.36 0.21 -4.54
C MET A 126 13.73 -0.48 -4.51
N LEU A 127 13.88 -1.58 -3.75
CA LEU A 127 15.10 -2.39 -3.72
C LEU A 127 15.15 -3.45 -4.83
N THR A 128 14.01 -3.95 -5.27
CA THR A 128 13.91 -5.14 -6.14
C THR A 128 13.27 -4.85 -7.50
N ASP A 129 12.33 -3.91 -7.56
CA ASP A 129 11.53 -3.57 -8.74
C ASP A 129 11.33 -2.05 -8.82
N THR A 130 12.44 -1.29 -8.79
CA THR A 130 12.42 0.18 -8.87
C THR A 130 11.64 0.64 -10.12
N PRO A 131 10.70 1.60 -10.00
CA PRO A 131 9.92 2.06 -11.14
C PRO A 131 10.79 2.54 -12.30
N VAL A 132 10.42 2.13 -13.53
CA VAL A 132 11.15 2.51 -14.73
C VAL A 132 11.15 4.03 -14.91
N GLY A 133 12.34 4.59 -15.15
CA GLY A 133 12.54 6.02 -15.41
C GLY A 133 12.58 6.90 -14.16
N TRP A 134 12.58 6.31 -12.96
CA TRP A 134 12.77 7.08 -11.73
C TRP A 134 14.25 7.31 -11.44
N ASP A 135 14.61 8.56 -11.16
CA ASP A 135 15.93 8.91 -10.64
C ASP A 135 15.99 8.78 -9.10
N ARG A 136 17.20 8.87 -8.54
CA ARG A 136 17.42 8.81 -7.09
C ARG A 136 16.61 9.85 -6.34
N GLU A 137 16.56 11.08 -6.83
CA GLU A 137 15.86 12.17 -6.14
C GLU A 137 14.35 11.90 -6.05
N GLN A 138 13.76 11.34 -7.10
CA GLN A 138 12.36 10.90 -7.12
C GLN A 138 12.11 9.76 -6.12
N ILE A 139 13.03 8.80 -6.02
CA ILE A 139 12.95 7.70 -5.05
C ILE A 139 13.01 8.26 -3.62
N LEU A 140 14.03 9.06 -3.30
CA LEU A 140 14.20 9.62 -1.95
C LEU A 140 13.02 10.50 -1.55
N ARG A 141 12.52 11.37 -2.44
CA ARG A 141 11.29 12.15 -2.20
C ARG A 141 10.06 11.28 -1.96
N TYR A 142 9.99 10.11 -2.59
CA TYR A 142 8.90 9.17 -2.33
C TYR A 142 9.01 8.52 -0.96
N VAL A 143 10.23 8.15 -0.53
CA VAL A 143 10.48 7.63 0.83
C VAL A 143 10.09 8.67 1.88
N ASP A 144 10.52 9.92 1.71
CA ASP A 144 10.20 11.01 2.65
C ASP A 144 8.70 11.31 2.70
N TRP A 145 8.04 11.31 1.54
CA TRP A 145 6.58 11.45 1.48
C TRP A 145 5.87 10.26 2.15
N ALA A 146 6.32 9.03 1.90
CA ALA A 146 5.74 7.85 2.52
C ALA A 146 5.88 7.90 4.06
N GLU A 147 7.04 8.34 4.56
CA GLU A 147 7.31 8.53 5.98
C GLU A 147 6.36 9.56 6.61
N ALA A 148 6.10 10.68 5.93
CA ALA A 148 5.14 11.68 6.38
C ALA A 148 3.69 11.15 6.41
N VAL A 149 3.29 10.37 5.40
CA VAL A 149 1.95 9.74 5.35
C VAL A 149 1.75 8.76 6.51
N ILE A 150 2.76 7.96 6.84
CA ILE A 150 2.61 6.93 7.88
C ILE A 150 2.81 7.44 9.30
N ALA A 151 3.39 8.63 9.51
CA ALA A 151 3.66 9.15 10.84
C ALA A 151 2.46 9.08 11.82
N PRO A 152 1.22 9.44 11.42
CA PRO A 152 0.03 9.31 12.27
C PRO A 152 -0.48 7.87 12.42
N CYS A 153 -0.04 6.97 11.53
CA CYS A 153 -0.43 5.57 11.50
C CYS A 153 0.45 4.71 12.43
N ARG A 154 1.68 5.12 12.72
CA ARG A 154 2.67 4.30 13.47
C ARG A 154 2.18 3.73 14.80
N ALA A 155 1.29 4.43 15.49
CA ALA A 155 0.76 4.00 16.78
C ALA A 155 -0.05 2.69 16.73
N VAL A 156 -0.51 2.25 15.54
CA VAL A 156 -1.33 1.04 15.40
C VAL A 156 -0.52 -0.24 15.25
N SER A 157 0.78 -0.15 14.93
CA SER A 157 1.67 -1.32 14.81
C SER A 157 3.14 -0.90 14.91
N SER A 158 3.80 -1.34 15.99
CA SER A 158 5.26 -1.18 16.11
C SER A 158 6.00 -2.06 15.09
N GLY A 159 5.50 -3.28 14.84
CA GLY A 159 6.15 -4.22 13.91
C GLY A 159 6.24 -3.69 12.47
N LEU A 160 5.14 -3.13 11.96
CA LEU A 160 5.15 -2.50 10.63
C LEU A 160 5.95 -1.19 10.62
N SER A 161 5.93 -0.42 11.71
CA SER A 161 6.71 0.82 11.84
C SER A 161 8.21 0.54 11.79
N ASP A 162 8.69 -0.43 12.56
CA ASP A 162 10.10 -0.84 12.58
C ASP A 162 10.53 -1.38 11.21
N ARG A 163 9.64 -2.13 10.54
CA ARG A 163 9.88 -2.65 9.20
C ARG A 163 9.97 -1.53 8.16
N PHE A 164 9.11 -0.51 8.24
CA PHE A 164 9.21 0.67 7.39
C PHE A 164 10.57 1.36 7.59
N ASP A 165 10.98 1.59 8.83
CA ASP A 165 12.22 2.30 9.15
C ASP A 165 13.46 1.55 8.65
N ALA A 166 13.47 0.23 8.81
CA ALA A 166 14.53 -0.61 8.28
C ALA A 166 14.62 -0.52 6.76
N ILE A 167 13.50 -0.72 6.05
CA ILE A 167 13.47 -0.69 4.59
C ILE A 167 13.79 0.70 4.05
N ALA A 168 13.26 1.77 4.67
CA ALA A 168 13.54 3.14 4.26
C ALA A 168 15.04 3.46 4.36
N ARG A 169 15.70 3.00 5.44
CA ARG A 169 17.16 3.12 5.57
C ARG A 169 17.89 2.34 4.48
N ASP A 170 17.48 1.11 4.20
CA ASP A 170 18.12 0.26 3.21
C ASP A 170 17.96 0.83 1.78
N VAL A 171 16.78 1.36 1.45
CA VAL A 171 16.51 2.05 0.17
C VAL A 171 17.39 3.29 0.03
N ARG A 172 17.49 4.11 1.08
CA ARG A 172 18.34 5.30 1.09
C ARG A 172 19.81 4.95 0.87
N ALA A 173 20.31 3.91 1.53
CA ALA A 173 21.69 3.43 1.37
C ALA A 173 21.94 2.90 -0.05
N TRP A 174 21.10 1.97 -0.53
CA TRP A 174 21.23 1.33 -1.84
C TRP A 174 21.30 2.32 -2.99
N HIS A 175 20.42 3.32 -2.99
CA HIS A 175 20.37 4.33 -4.06
C HIS A 175 21.40 5.46 -3.89
N THR A 176 22.09 5.53 -2.75
CA THR A 176 23.27 6.41 -2.58
C THR A 176 24.52 5.72 -3.12
N GLU A 177 24.75 4.46 -2.74
CA GLU A 177 25.93 3.68 -3.16
C GLU A 177 25.97 3.41 -4.67
N LYS A 178 24.81 3.16 -5.30
CA LYS A 178 24.74 2.96 -6.76
C LYS A 178 25.20 4.18 -7.57
N GLU A 179 24.89 5.38 -7.10
CA GLU A 179 25.32 6.60 -7.80
C GLU A 179 26.84 6.76 -7.72
N GLU A 180 27.44 6.48 -6.56
CA GLU A 180 28.89 6.49 -6.38
C GLU A 180 29.59 5.44 -7.26
N ALA A 181 28.91 4.31 -7.51
CA ALA A 181 29.40 3.24 -8.39
C ALA A 181 29.21 3.53 -9.91
N GLY A 182 28.43 4.56 -10.28
CA GLY A 182 28.18 4.91 -11.68
C GLY A 182 27.41 3.86 -12.49
N VAL A 183 26.58 3.03 -11.82
CA VAL A 183 25.77 1.95 -12.43
C VAL A 183 24.28 2.26 -12.37
#